data_AF-A0AAV8GL07-F1
#
_entry.id   AF-A0AAV8GL07-F1
#
_cell.length_a   1.000
_cell.length_b   1.000
_cell.length_c   1.000
_cell.angle_alpha   90.00
_cell.angle_beta   90.00
_cell.angle_gamma   90.00
#
_symmetry.space_group_name_H-M   'P 1'
#
loop_
_entity.id
_entity.type
_entity.pdbx_description
1 polymer ?
#
loop_
_entity_poly.entity_id
_entity_poly.type
_entity_poly.pdbx_seq_one_letter_code
_entity_poly.pdbx_strand_id
1 'polypeptide(L)'
;MSIAGAAGYLTRRAAQKERVRILYRRALKDTLNWAVHRHLFYQDASELREKFEANKHVEDLDAIDRLIDDAEAQFVKFQHPDPYIVPWAPGGSKFTRNPPPPEGIEIVYDYGKEE
;
A
#
# COMPACT_ATOMS: atom_id res chain seq x y z
N MET A 1 35.85 -3.24 -8.45
CA MET A 1 34.46 -3.46 -8.90
C MET A 1 34.24 -2.69 -10.20
N SER A 2 33.65 -3.32 -11.21
CA SER A 2 33.29 -2.64 -12.48
C SER A 2 32.14 -1.65 -12.27
N ILE A 3 32.11 -0.55 -13.02
CA ILE A 3 31.03 0.45 -13.01
C ILE A 3 29.65 -0.20 -13.23
N ALA A 4 29.58 -1.21 -14.10
CA ALA A 4 28.35 -1.98 -14.34
C ALA A 4 27.87 -2.76 -13.10
N GLY A 5 28.80 -3.27 -12.29
CA GLY A 5 28.46 -3.96 -11.03
C GLY A 5 27.97 -3.01 -9.93
N ALA A 6 28.53 -1.79 -9.89
CA ALA A 6 28.08 -0.77 -8.94
C ALA A 6 26.67 -0.25 -9.25
N ALA A 7 26.34 -0.05 -10.53
CA ALA A 7 25.00 0.34 -10.95
C ALA A 7 23.94 -0.73 -10.59
N GLY A 8 24.20 -2.01 -10.89
CA GLY A 8 23.29 -3.11 -10.55
C GLY A 8 23.04 -3.25 -9.05
N TYR A 9 24.07 -3.07 -8.23
CA TYR A 9 23.94 -3.07 -6.77
C TYR A 9 23.00 -1.96 -6.27
N LEU A 10 23.19 -0.73 -6.75
CA LEU A 10 22.38 0.42 -6.33
C LEU A 10 20.91 0.25 -6.73
N THR A 11 20.65 -0.23 -7.94
CA THR A 11 19.29 -0.52 -8.42
C THR A 11 18.62 -1.59 -7.55
N ARG A 12 19.32 -2.69 -7.23
CA ARG A 12 18.78 -3.76 -6.36
C ARG A 12 18.48 -3.23 -4.96
N ARG A 13 19.38 -2.45 -4.36
CA ARG A 13 19.14 -1.82 -3.04
C ARG A 13 17.95 -0.86 -3.06
N ALA A 14 17.80 -0.08 -4.12
CA ALA A 14 16.66 0.83 -4.28
C ALA A 14 15.33 0.06 -4.35
N ALA A 15 15.27 -1.01 -5.13
CA ALA A 15 14.11 -1.89 -5.24
C ALA A 15 13.76 -2.58 -3.91
N GLN A 16 14.75 -3.12 -3.20
CA GLN A 16 14.57 -3.70 -1.85
C GLN A 16 13.97 -2.68 -0.88
N LYS A 17 14.51 -1.47 -0.87
CA LYS A 17 14.03 -0.37 -0.01
C LYS A 17 12.58 0.02 -0.34
N GLU A 18 12.23 0.03 -1.62
CA GLU A 18 10.87 0.29 -2.08
C GLU A 18 9.90 -0.82 -1.65
N ARG A 19 10.24 -2.09 -1.90
CA ARG A 19 9.45 -3.26 -1.47
C ARG A 19 9.18 -3.23 0.03
N VAL A 20 10.21 -3.05 0.85
CA VAL A 20 10.08 -2.96 2.32
C VAL A 20 9.13 -1.81 2.73
N ARG A 21 9.24 -0.64 2.11
CA ARG A 21 8.37 0.51 2.41
C ARG A 21 6.91 0.25 2.03
N ILE A 22 6.68 -0.37 0.87
CA ILE A 22 5.34 -0.75 0.43
C ILE A 22 4.75 -1.79 1.38
N LEU A 23 5.51 -2.84 1.70
CA LEU A 23 5.12 -3.91 2.61
C LEU A 23 4.76 -3.35 3.99
N TYR A 24 5.62 -2.51 4.58
CA TYR A 24 5.35 -1.90 5.90
C TYR A 24 4.06 -1.07 5.91
N ARG A 25 3.81 -0.26 4.86
CA ARG A 25 2.55 0.50 4.75
C ARG A 25 1.33 -0.41 4.62
N ARG A 26 1.45 -1.49 3.82
CA ARG A 26 0.36 -2.46 3.64
C ARG A 26 0.07 -3.22 4.92
N ALA A 27 1.11 -3.70 5.59
CA ALA A 27 1.01 -4.42 6.86
C ALA A 27 0.37 -3.53 7.95
N LEU A 28 0.80 -2.28 8.12
CA LEU A 28 0.17 -1.36 9.07
C LEU A 28 -1.31 -1.11 8.78
N LYS A 29 -1.67 -0.95 7.50
CA LYS A 29 -3.07 -0.79 7.10
C LYS A 29 -3.89 -2.03 7.45
N ASP A 30 -3.32 -3.22 7.22
CA ASP A 30 -3.99 -4.49 7.51
C ASP A 30 -4.12 -4.75 9.02
N THR A 31 -3.10 -4.42 9.81
CA THR A 31 -3.18 -4.40 11.28
C THR A 31 -4.33 -3.52 11.75
N LEU A 32 -4.53 -2.34 11.14
CA LEU A 32 -5.66 -1.48 11.48
C LEU A 32 -7.01 -2.10 11.06
N ASN A 33 -7.07 -2.76 9.91
CA ASN A 33 -8.29 -3.45 9.45
C ASN A 33 -8.74 -4.51 10.46
N TRP A 34 -7.78 -5.30 10.99
CA TRP A 34 -8.06 -6.32 12.00
C TRP A 34 -8.36 -5.76 13.39
N ALA A 35 -7.58 -4.79 13.86
CA ALA A 35 -7.68 -4.31 15.24
C ALA A 35 -8.99 -3.56 15.51
N VAL A 36 -9.52 -2.83 14.51
CA VAL A 36 -10.72 -1.96 14.56
C VAL A 36 -10.59 -0.79 15.56
N HIS A 37 -10.25 -1.08 16.80
CA HIS A 37 -10.04 -0.14 17.90
C HIS A 37 -8.59 0.35 17.99
N ARG A 38 -8.42 1.64 18.29
CA ARG A 38 -7.12 2.32 18.29
C ARG A 38 -6.14 1.81 19.35
N HIS A 39 -6.63 1.47 20.54
CA HIS A 39 -5.75 1.03 21.64
C HIS A 39 -5.08 -0.31 21.34
N LEU A 40 -5.79 -1.26 20.71
CA LEU A 40 -5.21 -2.51 20.21
C LEU A 40 -4.24 -2.24 19.05
N PHE A 41 -4.68 -1.43 18.09
CA PHE A 41 -3.87 -1.06 16.93
C PHE A 41 -2.51 -0.47 17.32
N TYR A 42 -2.44 0.41 18.34
CA TYR A 42 -1.18 1.05 18.71
C TYR A 42 -0.16 0.04 19.24
N GLN A 43 -0.59 -0.93 20.03
CA GLN A 43 0.28 -2.00 20.51
C GLN A 43 0.77 -2.84 19.34
N ASP A 44 -0.16 -3.36 18.52
CA ASP A 44 0.17 -4.22 17.37
C ASP A 44 1.06 -3.51 16.35
N ALA A 45 0.82 -2.21 16.11
CA ALA A 45 1.64 -1.40 15.21
C ALA A 45 3.06 -1.16 15.75
N SER A 46 3.22 -1.04 17.08
CA SER A 46 4.54 -0.95 17.71
C SER A 46 5.30 -2.26 17.56
N GLU A 47 4.66 -3.39 17.87
CA GLU A 47 5.24 -4.72 17.70
C GLU A 47 5.61 -5.01 16.24
N LEU A 48 4.77 -4.58 15.29
CA LEU A 48 5.08 -4.65 13.86
C LEU A 48 6.32 -3.82 13.54
N ARG A 49 6.44 -2.59 14.06
CA ARG A 49 7.61 -1.73 13.81
C ARG A 49 8.89 -2.36 14.38
N GLU A 50 8.85 -2.93 15.57
CA GLU A 50 9.99 -3.60 16.18
C GLU A 50 10.53 -4.74 15.31
N LYS A 51 9.64 -5.55 14.70
CA LYS A 51 10.03 -6.61 13.75
C LYS A 51 10.80 -6.08 12.53
N PHE A 52 10.40 -4.91 12.01
CA PHE A 52 11.09 -4.26 10.89
C PHE A 52 12.43 -3.63 11.34
N GLU A 53 12.49 -2.98 12.50
CA GLU A 53 13.73 -2.38 13.01
C GLU A 53 14.78 -3.44 13.35
N ALA A 54 14.37 -4.61 13.87
CA ALA A 54 15.27 -5.72 14.18
C ALA A 54 16.13 -6.18 12.99
N ASN A 55 15.61 -6.04 11.75
CA ASN A 55 16.28 -6.49 10.52
C ASN A 55 16.84 -5.35 9.67
N LYS A 56 16.81 -4.09 10.16
CA LYS A 56 17.18 -2.90 9.38
C LYS A 56 18.65 -2.84 8.98
N HIS A 57 19.52 -3.48 9.75
CA HIS A 57 20.97 -3.44 9.58
C HIS A 57 21.54 -4.65 8.80
N VAL A 58 20.69 -5.49 8.21
CA VAL A 58 21.13 -6.58 7.35
C VAL A 58 21.74 -5.99 6.07
N GLU A 59 22.96 -6.42 5.73
CA GLU A 59 23.71 -5.92 4.58
C GLU A 59 23.76 -6.91 3.41
N ASP A 60 23.67 -8.22 3.70
CA ASP A 60 23.67 -9.25 2.66
C ASP A 60 22.42 -9.15 1.79
N LEU A 61 22.62 -8.94 0.49
CA LEU A 61 21.55 -8.71 -0.47
C LEU A 61 20.60 -9.91 -0.59
N ASP A 62 21.14 -11.12 -0.58
CA ASP A 62 20.35 -12.33 -0.74
C ASP A 62 19.55 -12.65 0.53
N ALA A 63 20.12 -12.41 1.71
CA ALA A 63 19.38 -12.46 2.97
C ALA A 63 18.23 -11.44 3.01
N ILE A 64 18.45 -10.21 2.53
CA ILE A 64 17.41 -9.18 2.47
C ILE A 64 16.26 -9.63 1.57
N ASP A 65 16.54 -10.21 0.40
CA ASP A 65 15.49 -10.67 -0.49
C ASP A 65 14.66 -11.80 0.14
N ARG A 66 15.32 -12.78 0.80
CA ARG A 66 14.60 -13.84 1.53
C ARG A 66 13.71 -13.28 2.64
N LEU A 67 14.23 -12.33 3.43
CA LEU A 67 13.45 -11.68 4.49
C LEU A 67 12.22 -10.95 3.94
N ILE A 68 12.36 -10.28 2.79
CA ILE A 68 11.24 -9.61 2.14
C ILE A 68 10.22 -10.63 1.64
N ASP A 69 10.67 -11.71 1.00
CA ASP A 69 9.79 -12.74 0.45
C ASP A 69 9.03 -13.49 1.56
N ASP A 70 9.70 -13.84 2.66
CA ASP A 70 9.08 -14.47 3.84
C ASP A 70 8.03 -13.53 4.48
N ALA A 71 8.35 -12.25 4.60
CA ALA A 71 7.45 -11.26 5.16
C ALA A 71 6.25 -10.97 4.24
N GLU A 72 6.44 -10.96 2.92
CA GLU A 72 5.36 -10.85 1.93
C GLU A 72 4.44 -12.09 1.99
N ALA A 73 5.00 -13.29 2.10
CA ALA A 73 4.22 -14.53 2.27
C ALA A 73 3.40 -14.51 3.57
N GLN A 74 4.00 -14.05 4.68
CA GLN A 74 3.29 -13.88 5.94
C GLN A 74 2.16 -12.84 5.81
N PHE A 75 2.42 -11.69 5.17
CA PHE A 75 1.40 -10.68 4.92
C PHE A 75 0.21 -11.23 4.13
N VAL A 76 0.46 -11.96 3.05
CA VAL A 76 -0.60 -12.58 2.23
C VAL A 76 -1.44 -13.56 3.06
N LYS A 77 -0.79 -14.36 3.92
CA LYS A 77 -1.47 -15.34 4.77
C LYS A 77 -2.45 -14.70 5.76
N PHE A 78 -2.10 -13.54 6.31
CA PHE A 78 -2.88 -12.87 7.37
C PHE A 78 -3.67 -11.67 6.86
N GLN A 79 -3.73 -11.46 5.54
CA GLN A 79 -4.44 -10.35 4.95
C GLN A 79 -5.92 -10.37 5.31
N HIS A 80 -6.47 -9.22 5.70
CA HIS A 80 -7.90 -9.10 5.98
C HIS A 80 -8.73 -9.37 4.70
N PRO A 81 -9.77 -10.22 4.74
CA PRO A 81 -10.54 -10.59 3.55
C PRO A 81 -11.34 -9.43 2.94
N ASP A 82 -11.77 -8.46 3.77
CA ASP A 82 -12.50 -7.26 3.35
C ASP A 82 -11.86 -5.99 3.92
N PRO A 83 -10.73 -5.52 3.37
CA PRO A 83 -9.96 -4.42 3.95
C PRO A 83 -10.70 -3.09 3.81
N TYR A 84 -10.50 -2.15 4.74
CA TYR A 84 -11.11 -0.82 4.64
C TYR A 84 -10.59 -0.06 3.40
N ILE A 85 -11.53 0.39 2.56
CA ILE A 85 -11.27 1.25 1.40
C ILE A 85 -12.03 2.56 1.60
N VAL A 86 -11.31 3.69 1.44
CA VAL A 86 -11.95 5.00 1.54
C VAL A 86 -13.03 5.14 0.45
N PRO A 87 -14.20 5.74 0.74
CA PRO A 87 -15.36 5.62 -0.14
C PRO A 87 -15.13 6.01 -1.60
N TRP A 88 -14.28 7.00 -1.88
CA TRP A 88 -14.05 7.52 -3.24
C TRP A 88 -12.87 6.87 -3.97
N ALA A 89 -12.07 6.02 -3.33
CA ALA A 89 -10.98 5.31 -3.99
C ALA A 89 -11.51 4.11 -4.81
N PRO A 90 -10.75 3.58 -5.78
CA PRO A 90 -11.11 2.34 -6.46
C PRO A 90 -11.45 1.22 -5.46
N GLY A 91 -12.59 0.57 -5.66
CA GLY A 91 -13.15 -0.45 -4.74
C GLY A 91 -13.94 0.11 -3.56
N GLY A 92 -14.01 1.43 -3.38
CA GLY A 92 -14.83 2.09 -2.36
C GLY A 92 -16.30 2.26 -2.76
N SER A 93 -17.18 2.42 -1.76
CA SER A 93 -18.63 2.48 -1.94
C SER A 93 -19.17 3.68 -2.72
N LYS A 94 -18.36 4.71 -2.94
CA LYS A 94 -18.69 5.92 -3.71
C LYS A 94 -17.76 6.12 -4.91
N PHE A 95 -16.97 5.11 -5.27
CA PHE A 95 -16.14 5.16 -6.46
C PHE A 95 -17.04 5.34 -7.69
N THR A 96 -16.67 6.27 -8.57
CA THR A 96 -17.43 6.60 -9.79
C THR A 96 -18.91 6.89 -9.57
N ARG A 97 -19.31 7.36 -8.38
CA ARG A 97 -20.71 7.69 -8.09
C ARG A 97 -21.22 8.85 -8.95
N ASN A 98 -20.38 9.87 -9.13
CA ASN A 98 -20.68 11.08 -9.92
C ASN A 98 -19.46 11.40 -10.83
N PRO A 99 -19.25 10.66 -11.94
CA PRO A 99 -18.20 11.01 -12.88
C PRO A 99 -18.52 12.36 -13.56
N PRO A 100 -17.50 13.14 -13.97
CA PRO A 100 -17.75 14.29 -14.82
C PRO A 100 -18.43 13.83 -16.13
N PRO A 101 -19.38 14.62 -16.68
CA PRO A 101 -19.98 14.31 -17.97
C PRO A 101 -18.90 14.14 -19.05
N PRO A 102 -19.10 13.23 -20.01
CA PRO A 102 -18.27 13.14 -21.21
C PRO A 102 -18.20 14.49 -21.95
N GLU A 103 -17.06 14.73 -22.60
CA GLU A 103 -16.89 15.91 -23.48
C GLU A 103 -17.97 15.91 -24.58
N GLY A 104 -18.54 17.08 -24.87
CA GLY A 104 -19.61 17.25 -25.86
C GLY A 104 -21.03 17.02 -25.35
N ILE A 105 -21.21 16.72 -24.06
CA ILE A 105 -22.53 16.65 -23.42
C ILE A 105 -22.73 17.88 -22.54
N GLU A 106 -23.74 18.69 -22.87
CA GLU A 106 -24.11 19.88 -22.09
C GLU A 106 -25.41 19.62 -21.32
N ILE A 107 -25.45 20.11 -20.07
CA ILE A 107 -26.68 20.13 -19.28
C ILE A 107 -27.45 21.38 -19.72
N VAL A 108 -28.53 21.18 -20.48
CA VAL A 108 -29.43 22.26 -20.88
C VAL A 108 -30.40 22.55 -19.74
N TYR A 109 -30.41 23.79 -19.26
CA TYR A 109 -31.28 24.26 -18.18
C TYR A 109 -32.48 25.05 -18.72
N ASP A 110 -33.17 24.53 -19.75
CA ASP A 110 -34.35 25.19 -20.32
C ASP A 110 -35.64 24.95 -19.51
N TYR A 111 -35.62 24.01 -18.56
CA TYR A 111 -36.73 23.67 -17.64
C TYR A 111 -38.11 23.58 -18.33
N GLY A 112 -38.16 23.17 -19.60
CA GLY A 112 -39.41 23.09 -20.36
C GLY A 112 -40.02 24.44 -20.77
N LYS A 113 -39.22 25.51 -20.81
CA LYS A 113 -39.62 26.76 -21.48
C LYS A 113 -39.47 26.58 -22.99
N GLU A 114 -40.59 26.54 -23.69
CA GLU A 114 -40.64 26.77 -25.14
C GLU A 114 -40.49 28.29 -25.39
N GLU A 115 -39.67 28.69 -26.36
CA GLU A 115 -39.50 30.10 -26.78
C GLU A 115 -40.82 30.72 -27.25
#